data_AF-A0A078GWY7-F1
#
_entry.id   AF-A0A078GWY7-F1
#
_cell.length_a   1.000
_cell.length_b   1.000
_cell.length_c   1.000
_cell.angle_alpha   90.00
_cell.angle_beta   90.00
_cell.angle_gamma   90.00
#
_symmetry.space_group_name_H-M   'P 1'
#
loop_
_entity.id
_entity.type
_entity.pdbx_description
1 polymer ?
#
loop_
_entity_poly.entity_id
_entity_poly.type
_entity_poly.pdbx_seq_one_letter_code
_entity_poly.pdbx_strand_id
1 'polypeptide(L)'
;MEDRFSAITNLEGDRKHAIFGVYDGHGGVNASEFAAKNLDKNVLKEVVDAAFLKGKDRGRHDERTRIETTGGYVDTFRGVWRIQGSLAVSRGIGDAHFKKWVIAEPETKTLRIDEEHEFLILASDGLWDKVSNQEAVDIARPFCLGDEKNTLLLACKKLVNLSVSRGSSDDISVMLIPLRQFI
;
A
#
# COMPACT_ATOMS: atom_id res chain seq x y z
N MET A 1 -8.26 11.44 9.41
CA MET A 1 -8.67 10.27 8.61
C MET A 1 -8.84 10.59 7.14
N GLU A 2 -7.69 10.74 6.49
CA GLU A 2 -7.50 10.84 5.04
C GLU A 2 -7.25 9.46 4.40
N ASP A 3 -6.79 8.50 5.19
CA ASP A 3 -6.70 7.08 4.82
C ASP A 3 -8.01 6.51 4.28
N ARG A 4 -7.90 5.67 3.25
CA ARG A 4 -8.99 4.84 2.72
C ARG A 4 -8.49 3.42 2.46
N PHE A 5 -9.41 2.49 2.28
CA PHE A 5 -9.10 1.12 1.88
C PHE A 5 -10.16 0.56 0.95
N SER A 6 -9.81 -0.47 0.19
CA SER A 6 -10.75 -1.27 -0.59
C SER A 6 -10.39 -2.75 -0.51
N ALA A 7 -11.41 -3.61 -0.50
CA ALA A 7 -11.23 -5.06 -0.50
C ALA A 7 -12.35 -5.68 -1.33
N ILE A 8 -11.97 -6.34 -2.42
CA ILE A 8 -12.88 -7.05 -3.32
C ILE A 8 -12.39 -8.48 -3.38
N THR A 9 -13.24 -9.40 -2.94
CA THR A 9 -12.98 -10.83 -2.99
C THR A 9 -13.97 -11.48 -3.94
N ASN A 10 -13.67 -12.71 -4.38
CA ASN A 10 -14.53 -13.46 -5.29
C ASN A 10 -14.79 -12.71 -6.60
N LEU A 11 -13.73 -12.15 -7.16
CA LEU A 11 -13.76 -11.37 -8.38
C LEU A 11 -14.30 -12.22 -9.54
N GLU A 12 -15.30 -11.70 -10.26
CA GLU A 12 -15.97 -12.41 -11.37
C GLU A 12 -16.51 -13.81 -10.99
N GLY A 13 -16.76 -14.05 -9.70
CA GLY A 13 -17.23 -15.35 -9.19
C GLY A 13 -16.11 -16.34 -8.85
N ASP A 14 -14.84 -15.97 -9.02
CA ASP A 14 -13.70 -16.80 -8.67
C ASP A 14 -13.12 -16.40 -7.31
N ARG A 15 -13.23 -17.32 -6.34
CA ARG A 15 -12.71 -17.15 -4.97
C ARG A 15 -11.19 -17.05 -4.91
N LYS A 16 -10.48 -17.47 -5.96
CA LYS A 16 -9.02 -17.34 -6.07
C LYS A 16 -8.57 -15.97 -6.56
N HIS A 17 -9.49 -15.11 -6.98
CA HIS A 17 -9.19 -13.75 -7.43
C HIS A 17 -9.73 -12.70 -6.46
N ALA A 18 -8.87 -11.78 -6.06
CA ALA A 18 -9.18 -10.68 -5.15
C ALA A 18 -8.28 -9.47 -5.39
N ILE A 19 -8.77 -8.28 -5.04
CA ILE A 19 -8.02 -7.03 -5.03
C ILE A 19 -8.16 -6.39 -3.65
N PHE A 20 -7.02 -5.98 -3.09
CA PHE A 20 -6.93 -5.30 -1.82
C PHE A 20 -6.12 -4.01 -2.00
N GLY A 21 -6.53 -2.93 -1.33
CA GLY A 21 -5.84 -1.64 -1.39
C GLY A 21 -5.93 -0.88 -0.08
N VAL A 22 -4.82 -0.24 0.30
CA VAL A 22 -4.74 0.78 1.34
C VAL A 22 -4.25 2.05 0.66
N TYR A 23 -4.92 3.18 0.93
CA TYR A 23 -4.68 4.46 0.27
C TYR A 23 -4.42 5.51 1.34
N ASP A 24 -3.15 5.82 1.50
CA ASP A 24 -2.65 6.85 2.39
C ASP A 24 -2.88 8.23 1.74
N GLY A 25 -3.70 9.06 2.36
CA GLY A 25 -4.15 10.33 1.80
C GLY A 25 -3.40 11.50 2.42
N HIS A 26 -3.07 12.51 1.62
CA HIS A 26 -2.52 13.77 2.11
C HIS A 26 -3.17 14.99 1.47
N GLY A 27 -3.28 16.08 2.23
CA GLY A 27 -3.78 17.37 1.72
C GLY A 27 -5.27 17.35 1.37
N GLY A 28 -6.03 16.46 2.00
CA GLY A 28 -7.45 16.22 1.77
C GLY A 28 -7.77 14.78 1.38
N VAL A 29 -9.02 14.39 1.55
CA VAL A 29 -9.48 13.00 1.37
C VAL A 29 -9.77 12.60 -0.09
N ASN A 30 -9.82 13.57 -1.01
CA ASN A 30 -10.40 13.37 -2.34
C ASN A 30 -9.63 12.35 -3.18
N ALA A 31 -8.29 12.37 -3.13
CA ALA A 31 -7.46 11.46 -3.93
C ALA A 31 -7.55 10.02 -3.44
N SER A 32 -7.43 9.80 -2.12
CA SER A 32 -7.54 8.47 -1.50
C SER A 32 -8.96 7.91 -1.67
N GLU A 33 -10.00 8.74 -1.54
CA GLU A 33 -11.39 8.32 -1.75
C GLU A 33 -11.68 7.97 -3.21
N PHE A 34 -11.16 8.75 -4.16
CA PHE A 34 -11.29 8.42 -5.58
C PHE A 34 -10.55 7.13 -5.92
N ALA A 35 -9.33 6.94 -5.40
CA ALA A 35 -8.55 5.72 -5.62
C ALA A 35 -9.28 4.49 -5.06
N ALA A 36 -9.78 4.54 -3.83
CA ALA A 36 -10.48 3.43 -3.20
C ALA A 36 -11.76 2.99 -3.93
N LYS A 37 -12.42 3.90 -4.66
CA LYS A 37 -13.67 3.62 -5.40
C LYS A 37 -13.47 3.12 -6.84
N ASN A 38 -12.28 3.35 -7.41
CA ASN A 38 -12.07 3.21 -8.86
C ASN A 38 -10.81 2.43 -9.26
N LEU A 39 -9.77 2.38 -8.41
CA LEU A 39 -8.49 1.81 -8.82
C LEU A 39 -8.59 0.31 -9.09
N ASP A 40 -9.36 -0.40 -8.27
CA ASP A 40 -9.74 -1.80 -8.46
C ASP A 40 -10.26 -2.06 -9.88
N LYS A 41 -11.27 -1.29 -10.33
CA LYS A 41 -11.89 -1.45 -11.65
C LYS A 41 -10.93 -1.13 -12.77
N ASN A 42 -10.11 -0.10 -12.59
CA ASN A 42 -9.12 0.31 -13.58
C ASN A 42 -8.01 -0.73 -13.73
N VAL A 43 -7.50 -1.27 -12.61
CA VAL A 43 -6.50 -2.34 -12.61
C VAL A 43 -7.08 -3.60 -13.25
N LEU A 44 -8.32 -3.98 -12.91
CA LEU A 44 -8.98 -5.13 -13.52
C LEU A 44 -9.10 -4.99 -15.02
N LYS A 45 -9.60 -3.83 -15.48
CA LYS A 45 -9.71 -3.55 -16.90
C LYS A 45 -8.37 -3.69 -17.59
N GLU A 46 -7.32 -3.07 -17.06
CA GLU A 46 -5.98 -3.16 -17.64
C GLU A 46 -5.41 -4.59 -17.61
N VAL A 47 -5.62 -5.35 -16.53
CA VAL A 47 -5.11 -6.73 -16.41
C VAL A 47 -5.87 -7.71 -17.33
N VAL A 48 -7.19 -7.53 -17.48
CA VAL A 48 -8.04 -8.32 -18.37
C VAL A 48 -7.77 -7.97 -19.84
N ASP A 49 -7.64 -6.68 -20.15
CA ASP A 49 -7.31 -6.21 -21.50
C ASP A 49 -5.85 -6.57 -21.88
N ALA A 50 -4.96 -6.67 -20.89
CA ALA A 50 -3.55 -7.04 -21.06
C ALA A 50 -3.26 -8.55 -20.93
N ALA A 51 -4.16 -9.41 -21.43
CA ALA A 51 -3.77 -10.77 -21.79
C ALA A 51 -2.44 -10.68 -22.58
N PHE A 52 -1.34 -11.16 -22.00
CA PHE A 52 0.06 -11.11 -22.49
C PHE A 52 0.99 -9.93 -22.13
N LEU A 53 0.74 -9.10 -21.11
CA LEU A 53 1.87 -8.35 -20.53
C LEU A 53 2.67 -9.28 -19.59
N LYS A 54 3.69 -9.95 -20.15
CA LYS A 54 4.89 -10.34 -19.37
C LYS A 54 5.22 -9.15 -18.49
N GLY A 55 5.07 -9.29 -17.16
CA GLY A 55 5.37 -8.26 -16.20
C GLY A 55 6.75 -7.70 -16.50
N LYS A 56 6.79 -6.56 -17.19
CA LYS A 56 8.02 -5.86 -17.45
C LYS A 56 8.32 -5.20 -16.13
N ASP A 57 9.21 -5.83 -15.36
CA ASP A 57 9.83 -5.21 -14.20
C ASP A 57 10.42 -3.87 -14.68
N ARG A 58 9.66 -2.79 -14.48
CA ARG A 58 10.09 -1.43 -14.78
C ARG A 58 10.96 -1.06 -13.60
N GLY A 59 12.19 -1.57 -13.62
CA GLY A 59 13.13 -1.55 -12.51
C GLY A 59 13.14 -0.19 -11.79
N ARG A 60 13.34 -0.24 -10.49
CA ARG A 60 13.33 0.92 -9.61
C ARG A 60 14.29 2.00 -10.12
N HIS A 61 13.73 3.09 -10.63
CA HIS A 61 14.52 4.27 -10.96
C HIS A 61 14.89 4.96 -9.64
N ASP A 62 16.10 5.52 -9.56
CA ASP A 62 16.44 6.37 -8.44
C ASP A 62 15.56 7.62 -8.46
N GLU A 63 14.60 7.67 -7.53
CA GLU A 63 13.56 8.70 -7.50
C GLU A 63 14.17 10.10 -7.37
N ARG A 64 15.25 10.23 -6.57
CA ARG A 64 15.96 11.50 -6.39
C ARG A 64 16.57 11.98 -7.69
N THR A 65 17.31 11.12 -8.39
CA THR A 65 17.91 11.43 -9.70
C THR A 65 16.84 11.84 -10.71
N ARG A 66 15.70 11.14 -10.74
CA ARG A 66 14.56 11.48 -11.63
C ARG A 66 13.99 12.87 -11.33
N ILE A 67 13.83 13.22 -10.06
CA ILE A 67 13.31 14.52 -9.64
C ILE A 67 14.31 15.63 -9.97
N GLU A 68 15.59 15.45 -9.64
CA GLU A 68 16.63 16.46 -9.88
C GLU A 68 16.88 16.70 -11.37
N THR A 69 16.87 15.64 -12.20
CA THR A 69 17.06 15.75 -13.66
C THR A 69 15.91 16.48 -14.36
N THR A 70 14.71 16.47 -13.76
CA THR A 70 13.55 17.23 -14.28
C THR A 70 13.47 18.65 -13.70
N GLY A 71 14.55 19.13 -13.09
CA GLY A 71 14.66 20.48 -12.51
C GLY A 71 13.91 20.62 -11.20
N GLY A 72 13.71 19.51 -10.48
CA GLY A 72 13.26 19.53 -9.10
C GLY A 72 14.43 19.54 -8.11
N TYR A 73 14.12 19.64 -6.83
CA TYR A 73 15.09 19.37 -5.77
C TYR A 73 14.45 18.54 -4.67
N VAL A 74 15.28 17.80 -3.94
CA VAL A 74 14.89 17.05 -2.75
C VAL A 74 15.67 17.62 -1.58
N ASP A 75 14.95 18.09 -0.57
CA ASP A 75 15.53 18.65 0.65
C ASP A 75 15.12 17.82 1.87
N THR A 76 15.93 17.83 2.92
CA THR A 76 15.66 17.10 4.16
C THR A 76 15.19 18.06 5.24
N PHE A 77 13.97 17.86 5.73
CA PHE A 77 13.44 18.62 6.86
C PHE A 77 13.08 17.67 8.00
N ARG A 78 13.71 17.86 9.17
CA ARG A 78 13.54 17.00 10.37
C ARG A 78 13.72 15.50 10.08
N GLY A 79 14.70 15.16 9.24
CA GLY A 79 15.01 13.77 8.86
C GLY A 79 14.10 13.18 7.77
N VAL A 80 13.10 13.92 7.28
CA VAL A 80 12.20 13.48 6.21
C VAL A 80 12.59 14.15 4.89
N TRP A 81 12.74 13.36 3.83
CA TRP A 81 13.03 13.85 2.49
C TRP A 81 11.77 14.43 1.84
N ARG A 82 11.88 15.60 1.22
CA ARG A 82 10.75 16.32 0.64
C ARG A 82 11.09 16.90 -0.73
N ILE A 83 10.19 16.67 -1.69
CA ILE A 83 10.23 17.27 -3.02
C ILE A 83 9.85 18.73 -2.91
N GLN A 84 10.68 19.62 -3.46
CA GLN A 84 10.52 21.07 -3.35
C GLN A 84 10.34 21.52 -1.89
N GLY A 85 11.02 20.85 -0.94
CA GLY A 85 10.89 21.09 0.50
C GLY A 85 9.48 20.83 1.08
N SER A 86 8.53 20.34 0.28
CA SER A 86 7.12 20.30 0.63
C SER A 86 6.58 18.87 0.80
N LEU A 87 6.63 18.05 -0.24
CA LEU A 87 5.94 16.76 -0.29
C LEU A 87 6.87 15.58 0.00
N ALA A 88 6.49 14.68 0.90
CA ALA A 88 7.33 13.57 1.37
C ALA A 88 7.22 12.27 0.53
N VAL A 89 6.51 12.31 -0.59
CA VAL A 89 6.34 11.17 -1.51
C VAL A 89 6.76 11.54 -2.94
N SER A 90 7.36 10.60 -3.66
CA SER A 90 7.80 10.78 -5.05
C SER A 90 6.86 10.22 -6.10
N ARG A 91 5.90 9.40 -5.66
CA ARG A 91 4.85 8.83 -6.49
C ARG A 91 3.52 8.91 -5.77
N GLY A 92 2.45 9.15 -6.52
CA GLY A 92 1.12 9.33 -5.95
C GLY A 92 0.05 9.63 -6.99
N ILE A 93 -1.20 9.31 -6.65
CA ILE A 93 -2.39 9.72 -7.39
C ILE A 93 -2.83 11.08 -6.83
N GLY A 94 -3.25 12.01 -7.69
CA GLY A 94 -3.51 13.40 -7.28
C GLY A 94 -2.28 14.30 -7.47
N ASP A 95 -2.02 15.23 -6.54
CA ASP A 95 -0.84 16.11 -6.58
C ASP A 95 -0.65 16.87 -7.90
N ALA A 96 -1.74 17.41 -8.47
CA ALA A 96 -1.75 18.05 -9.79
C ALA A 96 -0.61 19.09 -9.96
N HIS A 97 -0.38 19.90 -8.93
CA HIS A 97 0.67 20.93 -8.93
C HIS A 97 2.11 20.38 -8.88
N PHE A 98 2.28 19.13 -8.44
CA PHE A 98 3.58 18.46 -8.34
C PHE A 98 3.81 17.43 -9.45
N LYS A 99 2.89 17.25 -10.42
CA LYS A 99 3.00 16.21 -11.47
C LYS A 99 4.23 16.26 -12.36
N LYS A 100 4.97 17.37 -12.34
CA LYS A 100 6.30 17.44 -12.94
C LYS A 100 7.30 16.47 -12.28
N TRP A 101 7.18 16.25 -10.97
CA TRP A 101 8.11 15.46 -10.15
C TRP A 101 7.47 14.24 -9.50
N VAL A 102 6.15 14.29 -9.24
CA VAL A 102 5.37 13.21 -8.65
C VAL A 102 4.65 12.44 -9.75
N ILE A 103 5.09 11.22 -10.01
CA ILE A 103 4.50 10.36 -11.06
C ILE A 103 3.42 9.44 -10.47
N ALA A 104 2.42 9.08 -11.27
CA ALA A 104 1.37 8.14 -10.87
C ALA A 104 1.69 6.69 -11.24
N GLU A 105 2.86 6.44 -11.83
CA GLU A 105 3.24 5.12 -12.32
C GLU A 105 3.67 4.19 -11.17
N PRO A 106 2.97 3.06 -10.94
CA PRO A 106 3.26 2.17 -9.84
C PRO A 106 4.54 1.37 -10.09
N GLU A 107 5.14 0.89 -9.00
CA GLU A 107 6.03 -0.27 -9.07
C GLU A 107 5.18 -1.54 -8.98
N THR A 108 5.48 -2.53 -9.82
CA THR A 108 4.71 -3.77 -9.87
C THR A 108 5.63 -4.98 -9.73
N LYS A 109 5.16 -5.98 -8.99
CA LYS A 109 5.86 -7.25 -8.81
C LYS A 109 4.84 -8.39 -8.90
N THR A 110 5.18 -9.43 -9.65
CA THR A 110 4.39 -10.66 -9.72
C THR A 110 5.09 -11.73 -8.92
N LEU A 111 4.36 -12.33 -7.98
CA LEU A 111 4.83 -13.43 -7.15
C LEU A 111 3.85 -14.59 -7.29
N ARG A 112 4.38 -15.81 -7.38
CA ARG A 112 3.55 -17.02 -7.27
C ARG A 112 3.31 -17.27 -5.80
N ILE A 113 2.03 -17.36 -5.42
CA ILE A 113 1.63 -17.77 -4.07
C ILE A 113 1.74 -19.30 -4.01
N ASP A 114 2.39 -19.79 -2.96
CA ASP A 114 2.52 -21.21 -2.63
C ASP A 114 2.30 -21.40 -1.12
N GLU A 115 2.47 -22.63 -0.63
CA GLU A 115 2.21 -22.99 0.76
C GLU A 115 3.13 -22.28 1.78
N GLU A 116 4.26 -21.71 1.34
CA GLU A 116 5.16 -20.95 2.21
C GLU A 116 4.65 -19.51 2.45
N HIS A 117 3.70 -19.04 1.64
CA HIS A 117 3.10 -17.73 1.77
C HIS A 117 1.88 -17.79 2.70
N GLU A 118 2.08 -17.52 3.99
CA GLU A 118 1.03 -17.64 5.01
C GLU A 118 -0.04 -16.52 4.91
N PHE A 119 0.41 -15.26 4.88
CA PHE A 119 -0.45 -14.08 4.89
C PHE A 119 0.26 -12.85 4.31
N LEU A 120 -0.50 -11.82 3.94
CA LEU A 120 -0.03 -10.51 3.51
C LEU A 120 -0.50 -9.43 4.50
N ILE A 121 0.40 -8.52 4.86
CA ILE A 121 0.09 -7.30 5.61
C ILE A 121 0.19 -6.10 4.65
N LEU A 122 -0.90 -5.36 4.49
CA LEU A 122 -0.93 -4.06 3.81
C LEU A 122 -1.24 -2.98 4.84
N ALA A 123 -0.46 -1.90 4.87
CA ALA A 123 -0.71 -0.79 5.79
C ALA A 123 -0.13 0.53 5.28
N SER A 124 -0.67 1.66 5.78
CA SER A 124 -0.12 3.01 5.62
C SER A 124 1.17 3.20 6.41
N ASP A 125 1.90 4.28 6.15
CA ASP A 125 3.15 4.59 6.86
C ASP A 125 2.92 4.83 8.36
N GLY A 126 1.72 5.24 8.76
CA GLY A 126 1.29 5.32 10.15
C GLY A 126 1.52 4.04 10.96
N LEU A 127 1.60 2.86 10.33
CA LEU A 127 2.12 1.64 10.96
C LEU A 127 3.65 1.52 10.82
N TRP A 128 4.14 1.56 9.57
CA TRP A 128 5.51 1.19 9.21
C TRP A 128 6.58 2.15 9.75
N ASP A 129 6.22 3.37 10.08
CA ASP A 129 7.10 4.34 10.75
C ASP A 129 7.46 3.93 12.19
N LYS A 130 6.63 3.09 12.82
CA LYS A 130 6.79 2.69 14.23
C LYS A 130 7.00 1.20 14.43
N VAL A 131 6.61 0.37 13.48
CA VAL A 131 6.62 -1.09 13.61
C VAL A 131 7.42 -1.69 12.46
N SER A 132 8.42 -2.52 12.80
CA SER A 132 9.25 -3.17 11.78
C SER A 132 8.52 -4.33 11.09
N ASN A 133 8.95 -4.70 9.88
CA ASN A 133 8.37 -5.80 9.11
C ASN A 133 8.31 -7.11 9.92
N GLN A 134 9.43 -7.51 10.54
CA GLN A 134 9.49 -8.76 11.28
C GLN A 134 8.61 -8.73 12.53
N GLU A 135 8.59 -7.61 13.24
CA GLU A 135 7.72 -7.45 14.41
C GLU A 135 6.23 -7.51 14.05
N ALA A 136 5.83 -6.91 12.92
CA ALA A 136 4.47 -7.00 12.43
C ALA A 136 4.08 -8.46 12.12
N VAL A 137 5.00 -9.22 11.50
CA VAL A 137 4.84 -10.65 11.24
C VAL A 137 4.69 -11.45 12.53
N ASP A 138 5.56 -11.21 13.52
CA ASP A 138 5.55 -11.94 14.79
C ASP A 138 4.26 -11.68 15.59
N ILE A 139 3.70 -10.47 15.49
CA ILE A 139 2.42 -10.11 16.11
C ILE A 139 1.24 -10.73 15.36
N ALA A 140 1.27 -10.74 14.02
CA ALA A 140 0.14 -11.18 13.20
C ALA A 140 0.05 -12.71 13.08
N ARG A 141 1.18 -13.40 12.93
CA ARG A 141 1.25 -14.84 12.63
C ARG A 141 0.42 -15.71 13.58
N PRO A 142 0.45 -15.54 14.92
CA PRO A 142 -0.36 -16.36 15.83
C PRO A 142 -1.87 -16.28 15.59
N PHE A 143 -2.36 -15.20 14.98
CA PHE A 143 -3.77 -14.98 14.68
C PHE A 143 -4.20 -15.49 13.31
N CYS A 144 -3.22 -15.76 12.42
CA CYS A 144 -3.43 -16.27 11.06
C CYS A 144 -3.49 -17.80 10.99
N LEU A 145 -3.20 -18.52 12.09
CA LEU A 145 -3.19 -19.98 12.13
C LEU A 145 -4.59 -20.62 12.26
N GLY A 146 -5.67 -19.81 12.33
CA GLY A 146 -7.06 -20.28 12.42
C GLY A 146 -8.02 -19.45 11.56
N ASP A 147 -9.22 -19.98 11.29
CA ASP A 147 -10.21 -19.43 10.34
C ASP A 147 -11.18 -18.38 10.93
N GLU A 148 -10.92 -17.89 12.14
CA GLU A 148 -11.86 -16.98 12.81
C GLU A 148 -11.62 -15.52 12.42
N LYS A 149 -12.54 -14.90 11.66
CA LYS A 149 -12.45 -13.47 11.29
C LYS A 149 -12.20 -12.52 12.47
N ASN A 150 -12.70 -12.86 13.66
CA ASN A 150 -12.47 -12.08 14.87
C ASN A 150 -11.00 -12.06 15.31
N THR A 151 -10.23 -13.12 15.04
CA THR A 151 -8.79 -13.18 15.39
C THR A 151 -7.96 -12.26 14.50
N LEU A 152 -8.27 -12.18 13.20
CA LEU A 152 -7.58 -11.29 12.26
C LEU A 152 -7.78 -9.82 12.63
N LEU A 153 -9.01 -9.43 13.00
CA LEU A 153 -9.29 -8.07 13.45
C LEU A 153 -8.54 -7.72 14.74
N LEU A 154 -8.36 -8.67 15.66
CA LEU A 154 -7.56 -8.48 16.87
C LEU A 154 -6.09 -8.27 16.54
N ALA A 155 -5.53 -8.98 15.56
CA ALA A 155 -4.17 -8.77 15.09
C ALA A 155 -3.98 -7.35 14.52
N CYS A 156 -4.88 -6.89 13.64
CA CYS A 156 -4.84 -5.52 13.13
C CYS A 156 -4.91 -4.49 14.26
N LYS A 157 -5.82 -4.67 15.24
CA LYS A 157 -5.92 -3.77 16.41
C LYS A 157 -4.64 -3.76 17.25
N LYS A 158 -3.97 -4.91 17.43
CA LYS A 158 -2.69 -4.97 18.13
C LYS A 158 -1.60 -4.19 17.40
N LEU A 159 -1.52 -4.31 16.08
CA LEU A 159 -0.56 -3.57 15.25
C LEU A 159 -0.81 -2.06 15.33
N VAL A 160 -2.07 -1.62 15.18
CA VAL A 160 -2.46 -0.20 15.33
C VAL A 160 -2.10 0.32 16.72
N ASN A 161 -2.52 -0.40 17.78
CA ASN A 161 -2.25 0.03 19.16
C ASN A 161 -0.75 0.09 19.47
N LEU A 162 0.05 -0.82 18.91
CA LEU A 162 1.50 -0.78 19.07
C LEU A 162 2.08 0.50 18.46
N SER A 163 1.69 0.85 17.24
CA SER A 163 2.15 2.08 16.58
C SER A 163 1.71 3.33 17.36
N VAL A 164 0.45 3.39 17.80
CA VAL A 164 -0.07 4.48 18.66
C VAL A 164 0.72 4.57 19.97
N SER A 165 1.02 3.44 20.62
CA SER A 165 1.79 3.41 21.87
C SER A 165 3.23 3.92 21.71
N ARG A 166 3.76 3.88 20.48
CA ARG A 166 5.07 4.41 20.09
C ARG A 166 5.00 5.86 19.59
N GLY A 167 3.86 6.53 19.79
CA GLY A 167 3.68 7.93 19.48
C GLY A 167 3.41 8.21 18.01
N SER A 168 2.85 7.27 17.25
CA SER A 168 2.27 7.62 15.94
C SER A 168 1.11 8.59 16.15
N SER A 169 1.13 9.68 15.39
CA SER A 169 0.07 10.68 15.34
C SER A 169 -0.63 10.70 13.98
N ASP A 170 -0.29 9.75 13.10
CA ASP A 170 -0.86 9.64 11.76
C ASP A 170 -2.17 8.84 11.76
N ASP A 171 -2.88 8.89 10.65
CA ASP A 171 -3.89 7.89 10.35
C ASP A 171 -3.21 6.50 10.18
N ILE A 172 -3.85 5.44 10.65
CA ILE A 172 -3.26 4.09 10.61
C ILE A 172 -4.30 3.12 10.07
N SER A 173 -4.03 2.60 8.88
CA SER A 173 -4.82 1.55 8.24
C SER A 173 -4.00 0.29 8.12
N VAL A 174 -4.55 -0.84 8.54
CA VAL A 174 -3.90 -2.16 8.47
C VAL A 174 -4.88 -3.20 7.96
N MET A 175 -4.48 -3.94 6.93
CA MET A 175 -5.19 -5.08 6.38
C MET A 175 -4.33 -6.33 6.48
N LEU A 176 -4.92 -7.38 7.03
CA LEU A 176 -4.29 -8.69 7.17
C LEU A 176 -5.06 -9.70 6.31
N ILE A 177 -4.36 -10.34 5.37
CA ILE A 177 -4.95 -11.15 4.31
C ILE A 177 -4.34 -12.55 4.37
N PRO A 178 -5.08 -13.58 4.85
CA PRO A 178 -4.64 -14.96 4.75
C PRO A 178 -4.52 -15.39 3.29
N LEU A 179 -3.38 -15.97 2.91
CA LEU A 179 -3.10 -16.28 1.50
C LEU A 179 -3.49 -17.71 1.08
N ARG A 180 -3.70 -18.61 2.05
CA ARG A 180 -4.02 -20.03 1.81
C ARG A 180 -5.23 -20.26 0.89
N GLN A 181 -6.21 -19.35 0.90
CA GLN A 181 -7.39 -19.44 0.05
C GLN A 181 -7.12 -19.16 -1.45
N PHE A 182 -5.95 -18.61 -1.78
CA PHE A 182 -5.55 -18.23 -3.14
C PHE A 182 -4.59 -19.23 -3.80
N ILE A 183 -4.24 -20.32 -3.10
CA ILE A 183 -3.42 -21.43 -3.62
C ILE A 183 -4.32 -22.42 -4.36
#